data_AF-A0A958NV86-F1
#
_entry.id   AF-A0A958NV86-F1
#
_cell.length_a   1.000
_cell.length_b   1.000
_cell.length_c   1.000
_cell.angle_alpha   90.00
_cell.angle_beta   90.00
_cell.angle_gamma   90.00
#
_symmetry.space_group_name_H-M   'P 1'
#
loop_
_entity.id
_entity.type
_entity.pdbx_description
1 polymer ?
#
loop_
_entity_poly.entity_id
_entity_poly.type
_entity_poly.pdbx_seq_one_letter_code
_entity_poly.pdbx_strand_id
1 'polypeptide(L)' 'MDLNQFFSRGVLLLNAGYEPLRVVNWQRAFVLVFQDKVEVLEKYQAYVRSVTQAFPLPAVMRLRRWIK' A
#
# COMPACT_ATOMS: atom_id res chain seq x y z
N MET A 1 -20.04 0.32 -6.73
CA MET A 1 -18.58 0.18 -6.53
C MET A 1 -18.33 -1.27 -6.17
N ASP A 2 -17.67 -2.03 -7.06
CA ASP A 2 -17.61 -3.50 -6.97
C ASP A 2 -16.58 -3.95 -5.92
N LEU A 3 -17.05 -4.67 -4.89
CA LEU A 3 -16.23 -5.21 -3.80
C LEU A 3 -15.16 -6.18 -4.31
N ASN A 4 -15.46 -6.92 -5.38
CA ASN A 4 -14.52 -7.87 -5.98
C ASN A 4 -13.28 -7.16 -6.54
N GLN A 5 -13.43 -5.93 -7.00
CA GLN A 5 -12.32 -5.16 -7.53
C GLN A 5 -11.30 -4.84 -6.43
N PHE A 6 -11.74 -4.55 -5.19
CA PHE A 6 -10.82 -4.29 -4.06
C PHE A 6 -9.97 -5.51 -3.69
N PHE A 7 -10.53 -6.72 -3.72
CA PHE A 7 -9.76 -7.94 -3.39
C PHE A 7 -8.59 -8.18 -4.35
N SER A 8 -8.66 -7.67 -5.57
CA SER A 8 -7.61 -7.82 -6.60
C SER A 8 -6.59 -6.67 -6.65
N ARG A 9 -6.78 -5.58 -5.89
CA ARG A 9 -5.87 -4.42 -5.99
C ARG A 9 -4.54 -4.70 -5.31
N GLY A 10 -3.53 -4.94 -6.14
CA GLY A 10 -2.13 -5.00 -5.75
C GLY A 10 -1.56 -3.60 -5.50
N VAL A 11 -0.54 -3.54 -4.65
CA VAL A 11 0.25 -2.35 -4.33
C VAL A 11 1.70 -2.68 -4.64
N LEU A 12 2.35 -1.86 -5.46
CA LEU A 12 3.77 -2.05 -5.78
C LEU A 12 4.62 -1.65 -4.58
N LEU A 13 5.41 -2.59 -4.07
CA LEU A 13 6.40 -2.35 -3.04
C LEU A 13 7.78 -2.24 -3.67
N LEU A 14 8.47 -1.15 -3.38
CA LEU A 14 9.85 -0.88 -3.76
C LEU A 14 10.78 -1.13 -2.57
N ASN A 15 12.02 -1.49 -2.87
CA ASN A 15 13.09 -1.46 -1.88
C ASN A 15 13.49 0.00 -1.55
N ALA A 16 14.41 0.20 -0.61
CA ALA A 16 14.85 1.54 -0.23
C ALA A 16 15.54 2.33 -1.38
N GLY A 17 16.09 1.62 -2.37
CA GLY A 17 16.72 2.13 -3.59
C GLY A 17 15.76 2.36 -4.77
N TYR A 18 14.45 2.35 -4.54
CA TYR A 18 13.40 2.54 -5.56
C TYR A 18 13.29 1.44 -6.62
N GLU A 19 13.94 0.30 -6.41
CA GLU A 19 13.81 -0.85 -7.32
C GLU A 19 12.54 -1.65 -6.98
N PRO A 20 11.81 -2.18 -7.99
CA PRO A 20 10.65 -3.04 -7.75
C PRO A 20 11.03 -4.28 -6.93
N LEU A 21 10.42 -4.42 -5.75
CA LEU A 21 10.63 -5.58 -4.90
C LEU A 21 9.56 -6.65 -5.16
N ARG A 22 8.29 -6.26 -5.07
CA ARG A 22 7.13 -7.14 -5.32
C ARG A 22 5.82 -6.37 -5.31
N VAL A 23 4.75 -7.01 -5.78
CA VAL A 23 3.37 -6.56 -5.54
C VAL A 23 2.83 -7.24 -4.27
N VAL A 24 2.18 -6.48 -3.40
CA VAL A 24 1.47 -6.97 -2.20
C VAL A 24 -0.01 -6.63 -2.29
N ASN A 25 -0.88 -7.36 -1.58
CA ASN A 25 -2.27 -6.94 -1.48
C ASN A 25 -2.40 -5.66 -0.64
N TRP A 26 -3.50 -4.93 -0.85
CA TRP A 26 -3.73 -3.67 -0.15
C TRP A 26 -3.84 -3.83 1.37
N GLN A 27 -4.36 -4.95 1.88
CA GLN A 27 -4.46 -5.17 3.33
C GLN A 27 -3.07 -5.18 3.97
N ARG A 28 -2.13 -5.93 3.39
CA ARG A 28 -0.74 -5.99 3.84
C ARG A 28 -0.04 -4.65 3.64
N ALA A 29 -0.40 -3.89 2.61
CA ALA A 29 0.11 -2.55 2.43
C ALA A 29 -0.24 -1.64 3.63
N PHE A 30 -1.50 -1.63 4.06
CA PHE A 30 -1.90 -0.88 5.25
C PHE A 30 -1.21 -1.35 6.53
N VAL A 31 -1.00 -2.66 6.72
CA VAL A 31 -0.22 -3.17 7.84
C VAL A 31 1.18 -2.57 7.86
N LEU A 32 1.85 -2.49 6.71
CA LEU A 32 3.19 -1.90 6.62
C LEU A 32 3.19 -0.38 6.89
N VAL A 33 2.16 0.33 6.40
CA VAL A 33 1.98 1.77 6.63
C VAL A 33 1.77 2.06 8.13
N PHE A 34 0.87 1.33 8.79
CA PHE A 34 0.60 1.52 10.22
C PHE A 34 1.77 1.10 11.11
N GLN A 35 2.64 0.21 10.64
CA GLN A 35 3.89 -0.14 11.31
C GLN A 35 5.02 0.87 11.02
N ASP A 36 4.75 1.93 10.25
CA ASP A 36 5.73 2.92 9.77
C ASP A 36 6.96 2.29 9.09
N LYS A 37 6.77 1.15 8.41
CA LYS A 37 7.86 0.46 7.69
C LYS A 37 8.05 0.97 6.27
N VAL A 38 7.04 1.65 5.74
CA VAL A 38 6.99 2.09 4.35
C VAL A 38 6.57 3.54 4.26
N GLU A 39 7.03 4.19 3.20
CA GLU A 39 6.55 5.47 2.72
C GLU A 39 5.60 5.24 1.54
N VAL A 40 4.46 5.94 1.51
CA VAL A 40 3.52 5.87 0.38
C VAL A 40 3.93 6.91 -0.65
N LEU A 41 4.29 6.47 -1.86
CA LEU A 41 4.69 7.35 -2.95
C LEU A 41 3.49 7.75 -3.81
N GLU A 42 2.62 6.78 -4.11
CA GLU A 42 1.45 6.98 -4.97
C GLU A 42 0.22 6.32 -4.39
N LYS A 43 -0.96 6.85 -4.73
CA LYS A 43 -2.26 6.41 -4.24
C LYS A 43 -3.21 6.19 -5.41
N TYR A 44 -4.08 5.20 -5.29
CA TYR A 44 -5.21 5.09 -6.20
C TYR A 44 -6.23 6.19 -5.92
N GLN A 45 -7.07 6.52 -6.90
CA GLN A 45 -8.29 7.31 -6.71
C GLN A 45 -9.39 6.46 -6.03
N ALA A 46 -9.06 5.88 -4.88
CA ALA A 46 -9.93 5.03 -4.09
C ALA A 46 -9.59 5.14 -2.61
N TYR A 47 -10.58 4.86 -1.76
CA TYR A 47 -10.45 4.94 -0.32
C TYR A 47 -10.90 3.63 0.33
N VAL A 48 -10.19 3.24 1.39
CA VAL A 48 -10.60 2.22 2.34
C VAL A 48 -11.24 2.91 3.53
N ARG A 49 -12.45 2.50 3.91
CA ARG A 49 -13.22 3.15 4.97
C ARG A 49 -13.34 2.24 6.19
N SER A 50 -13.14 2.81 7.37
CA SER A 50 -13.65 2.28 8.63
C SER A 50 -15.00 2.92 8.94
N VAL A 51 -15.57 2.60 10.09
CA VAL A 51 -16.83 3.22 10.56
C VAL A 51 -16.69 4.74 10.73
N THR A 52 -15.50 5.22 11.10
CA THR A 52 -15.27 6.63 11.48
C THR A 52 -14.26 7.36 10.60
N GLN A 53 -13.49 6.65 9.77
CA GLN A 53 -12.37 7.22 9.03
C GLN A 53 -12.29 6.68 7.60
N ALA A 54 -11.65 7.45 6.72
CA ALA A 54 -11.36 7.04 5.35
C ALA A 54 -9.87 7.23 5.07
N PHE A 55 -9.23 6.18 4.55
CA PHE A 55 -7.81 6.17 4.22
C PHE A 55 -7.64 6.03 2.70
N PRO A 56 -6.77 6.82 2.06
CA PRO A 56 -6.48 6.65 0.65
C PRO A 56 -5.79 5.31 0.41
N LEU A 57 -6.19 4.59 -0.64
CA LEU A 57 -5.62 3.29 -0.98
C LEU A 57 -4.22 3.46 -1.59
N PRO A 58 -3.16 2.91 -0.98
CA PRO A 58 -1.81 2.98 -1.55
C PRO A 58 -1.74 2.26 -2.90
N ALA A 59 -0.99 2.83 -3.84
CA ALA A 59 -0.69 2.22 -5.15
C ALA A 59 0.79 1.85 -5.27
N VAL A 60 1.68 2.71 -4.78
CA VAL A 60 3.12 2.47 -4.74
C VAL A 60 3.67 2.87 -3.39
N MET A 61 4.52 2.02 -2.82
CA MET A 61 5.15 2.25 -1.53
C MET A 61 6.63 1.87 -1.57
N ARG A 62 7.42 2.48 -0.70
CA ARG A 62 8.86 2.23 -0.56
C ARG A 62 9.21 1.80 0.85
N LEU A 63 10.03 0.76 1.02
CA LEU A 63 10.57 0.42 2.32
C LEU A 63 11.48 1.53 2.84
N ARG A 64 11.25 1.98 4.09
CA ARG A 64 12.07 3.04 4.71
C ARG A 64 13.51 2.57 4.99
N ARG A 65 13.65 1.31 5.39
CA ARG A 65 14.94 0.72 5.73
C ARG A 65 15.41 -0.18 4.61
N TRP A 66 16.72 -0.16 4.37
CA TRP A 66 17.36 -1.15 3.52
C TRP A 66 17.32 -2.50 4.25
N ILE A 67 16.76 -3.50 3.59
CA ILE A 67 16.69 -4.88 4.10
C ILE A 67 17.76 -5.64 3.30
N LYS A 68 18.74 -6.19 4.00
CA LYS A 68 19.87 -6.92 3.42
C LYS A 68 19.51 -8.38 3.16
#